data_AF-A0A9D6TZZ2-F1
#
_entry.id   AF-A0A9D6TZZ2-F1
#
_cell.length_a   1.000
_cell.length_b   1.000
_cell.length_c   1.000
_cell.angle_alpha   90.00
_cell.angle_beta   90.00
_cell.angle_gamma   90.00
#
_symmetry.space_group_name_H-M   'P 1'
#
loop_
_entity.id
_entity.type
_entity.pdbx_description
1 polymer ?
#
loop_
_entity_poly.entity_id
_entity_poly.type
_entity_poly.pdbx_seq_one_letter_code
_entity_poly.pdbx_strand_id
1 'polypeptide(L)'
;LLERDPEGRLVVVDLKTSARKYTDLQVEASLQLSVYSYATGLLGYADPDDVRLRFDVLTKTKHPELHRYWTTRDRAANVRLFRLVSEVLGAIEAGAFHPIVGWQCKDCPFRSKCWAWG
;
A
#
# COMPACT_ATOMS: atom_id res chain seq x y z
N LEU A 1 6.36 7.63 -8.09
CA LEU A 1 6.66 8.16 -9.43
C LEU A 1 5.34 8.28 -10.19
N LEU A 2 5.15 9.35 -10.97
CA LEU A 2 3.98 9.53 -11.82
C LEU A 2 4.44 9.47 -13.29
N GLU A 3 3.82 8.60 -14.08
CA GLU A 3 4.09 8.43 -15.51
C GLU A 3 2.80 8.58 -16.31
N ARG A 4 2.90 8.65 -17.65
CA ARG A 4 1.76 8.49 -18.56
C ARG A 4 1.95 7.23 -19.39
N ASP A 5 0.88 6.45 -19.56
CA ASP A 5 0.87 5.34 -20.50
C ASP A 5 0.69 5.84 -21.95
N PRO A 6 0.81 4.96 -22.98
CA PRO A 6 0.65 5.35 -24.37
C PRO A 6 -0.72 5.96 -24.70
N GLU A 7 -1.76 5.62 -23.92
CA GLU A 7 -3.10 6.19 -24.05
C GLU A 7 -3.25 7.53 -23.30
N GLY A 8 -2.19 8.03 -22.66
CA GLY A 8 -2.16 9.29 -21.94
C GLY A 8 -2.69 9.23 -20.51
N ARG A 9 -3.08 8.04 -20.02
CA ARG A 9 -3.61 7.84 -18.66
C ARG A 9 -2.51 7.95 -17.62
N LEU A 10 -2.87 8.44 -16.43
CA LEU A 10 -1.91 8.62 -15.34
C LEU A 10 -1.56 7.26 -14.72
N VAL A 11 -0.27 6.97 -14.62
CA VAL A 11 0.24 5.77 -13.93
C VAL A 11 0.95 6.19 -12.65
N VAL A 12 0.46 5.72 -11.50
CA VAL A 12 1.15 5.87 -10.22
C VAL A 12 2.01 4.64 -9.97
N VAL A 13 3.32 4.86 -9.92
CA VAL A 13 4.32 3.81 -9.76
C VAL A 13 4.98 3.90 -8.39
N ASP A 14 4.98 2.79 -7.67
CA ASP A 14 5.73 2.59 -6.43
C ASP A 14 6.90 1.63 -6.69
N LEU A 15 8.12 2.17 -6.63
CA LEU A 15 9.36 1.41 -6.84
C LEU A 15 9.82 0.81 -5.52
N LYS A 16 9.94 -0.52 -5.48
CA LYS A 16 10.37 -1.30 -4.32
C LYS A 16 11.55 -2.19 -4.66
N THR A 17 12.32 -2.53 -3.62
CA THR A 17 13.22 -3.68 -3.67
C THR A 17 12.70 -4.77 -2.74
N SER A 18 12.84 -6.03 -3.12
CA SER A 18 12.32 -7.15 -2.33
C SER A 18 13.19 -8.39 -2.43
N ALA A 19 13.29 -9.18 -1.37
CA ALA A 19 13.96 -10.48 -1.44
C ALA A 19 13.17 -11.52 -2.25
N ARG A 20 11.86 -11.30 -2.44
CA ARG A 20 10.95 -12.23 -3.14
C ARG A 20 10.02 -11.46 -4.09
N LYS A 21 9.51 -12.16 -5.10
CA LYS A 21 8.43 -11.66 -5.97
C LYS A 21 7.18 -11.40 -5.11
N TYR A 22 6.38 -10.42 -5.50
CA TYR A 22 5.10 -10.15 -4.84
C TYR A 22 4.07 -11.18 -5.29
N THR A 23 3.08 -11.45 -4.44
CA THR A 23 1.90 -12.21 -4.83
C THR A 23 0.81 -11.27 -5.33
N ASP A 24 -0.13 -11.77 -6.13
CA ASP A 24 -1.25 -10.97 -6.62
C ASP A 24 -2.06 -10.38 -5.46
N LEU A 25 -2.33 -11.19 -4.42
CA LEU A 25 -3.01 -10.74 -3.22
C LEU A 25 -2.29 -9.57 -2.52
N GLN A 26 -0.96 -9.58 -2.48
CA GLN A 26 -0.18 -8.48 -1.90
C GLN A 26 -0.36 -7.19 -2.70
N VAL A 27 -0.43 -7.29 -4.02
CA VAL A 27 -0.63 -6.14 -4.92
C VAL A 27 -2.07 -5.62 -4.81
N GLU A 28 -3.06 -6.51 -4.81
CA GLU A 28 -4.49 -6.18 -4.71
C GLU A 28 -4.85 -5.60 -3.34
N ALA A 29 -4.32 -6.15 -2.25
CA ALA A 29 -4.60 -5.69 -0.88
C ALA A 29 -3.73 -4.48 -0.45
N SER A 30 -2.90 -3.94 -1.35
CA SER A 30 -2.00 -2.83 -1.03
C SER A 30 -2.75 -1.56 -0.62
N LEU A 31 -2.62 -1.17 0.65
CA LEU A 31 -3.11 0.11 1.16
C LEU A 31 -2.30 1.29 0.58
N GLN A 32 -0.99 1.12 0.35
CA GLN A 32 -0.13 2.17 -0.22
C GLN A 32 -0.66 2.64 -1.59
N LEU A 33 -0.91 1.70 -2.51
CA LEU A 33 -1.45 2.03 -3.83
C LEU A 33 -2.88 2.57 -3.76
N SER A 34 -3.69 2.09 -2.81
CA SER A 34 -5.05 2.60 -2.60
C SER A 34 -5.04 4.06 -2.15
N VAL A 35 -4.17 4.42 -1.20
CA VAL A 35 -3.99 5.80 -0.74
C VAL A 35 -3.51 6.69 -1.89
N TYR A 36 -2.53 6.24 -2.68
CA TYR A 36 -2.05 7.03 -3.80
C TYR A 36 -3.13 7.25 -4.86
N SER A 37 -3.89 6.21 -5.22
CA SER A 37 -5.00 6.31 -6.17
C SER A 37 -6.04 7.35 -5.73
N TYR A 38 -6.40 7.33 -4.44
CA TYR A 38 -7.34 8.30 -3.88
C TYR A 38 -6.76 9.72 -3.89
N ALA A 39 -5.51 9.88 -3.44
CA ALA A 39 -4.84 11.18 -3.41
C ALA A 39 -4.70 11.80 -4.81
N THR A 40 -4.44 10.99 -5.85
CA THR A 40 -4.35 11.51 -7.23
C THR A 40 -5.67 12.08 -7.74
N GLY A 41 -6.80 11.42 -7.42
CA GLY A 41 -8.12 11.95 -7.74
C GLY A 41 -8.45 13.22 -6.94
N LEU A 42 -8.18 13.20 -5.63
CA LEU A 42 -8.44 14.34 -4.74
C LEU A 42 -7.69 15.62 -5.15
N LEU A 43 -6.44 15.46 -5.61
CA LEU A 43 -5.59 16.58 -6.04
C LEU A 43 -5.86 17.02 -7.48
N GLY A 44 -6.81 16.38 -8.18
CA GLY A 44 -7.18 16.74 -9.55
C GLY A 44 -6.13 16.38 -10.61
N TYR A 45 -5.24 15.43 -10.33
CA TYR A 45 -4.21 15.02 -11.29
C TYR A 45 -4.74 14.14 -12.43
N ALA A 46 -5.82 13.40 -12.19
CA ALA A 46 -6.52 12.58 -13.18
C ALA A 46 -7.94 12.27 -12.70
N ASP A 47 -8.81 11.88 -13.63
CA ASP A 47 -10.06 11.19 -13.29
C ASP A 47 -9.70 9.88 -12.55
N PRO A 48 -10.34 9.57 -11.41
CA PRO A 48 -10.14 8.31 -10.70
C PRO A 48 -10.21 7.05 -11.58
N ASP A 49 -11.09 7.04 -12.59
CA ASP A 49 -11.28 5.88 -13.48
C ASP A 49 -10.12 5.74 -14.50
N ASP A 50 -9.37 6.81 -14.71
CA ASP A 50 -8.20 6.85 -15.60
C ASP A 50 -6.87 6.57 -14.87
N VAL A 51 -6.88 6.45 -13.53
CA VAL A 51 -5.68 6.11 -12.79
C VAL A 51 -5.31 4.64 -12.97
N ARG A 52 -4.06 4.37 -13.31
CA ARG A 52 -3.44 3.04 -13.29
C ARG A 52 -2.38 2.99 -12.21
N LEU A 53 -2.26 1.84 -11.54
CA LEU A 53 -1.34 1.68 -10.43
C LEU A 53 -0.35 0.57 -10.75
N ARG A 54 0.91 0.76 -10.36
CA ARG A 54 1.96 -0.20 -10.64
C ARG A 54 2.94 -0.31 -9.47
N PHE A 55 3.26 -1.53 -9.08
CA PHE A 55 4.49 -1.80 -8.36
C PHE A 55 5.59 -2.16 -9.34
N ASP A 56 6.71 -1.46 -9.24
CA ASP A 56 7.96 -1.86 -9.88
C ASP A 56 8.84 -2.47 -8.79
N VAL A 57 9.02 -3.79 -8.79
CA VAL A 57 9.74 -4.52 -7.75
C VAL A 57 11.04 -5.09 -8.32
N LEU A 58 12.17 -4.54 -7.89
CA LEU A 58 13.49 -5.08 -8.18
C LEU A 58 13.84 -6.17 -7.14
N THR A 59 14.06 -7.40 -7.59
CA THR A 59 14.42 -8.50 -6.70
C THR A 59 15.88 -8.42 -6.25
N LYS A 60 16.13 -8.75 -4.98
CA LYS A 60 17.46 -8.73 -4.33
C LYS A 60 18.14 -10.09 -4.37
N THR A 61 17.96 -10.84 -5.45
CA THR A 61 18.59 -12.15 -5.68
C THR A 61 19.96 -11.96 -6.34
N LYS A 62 20.72 -13.05 -6.53
CA LYS A 62 21.99 -13.02 -7.28
C LYS A 62 21.82 -12.52 -8.73
N HIS A 63 20.63 -12.69 -9.29
CA HIS A 63 20.26 -12.24 -10.63
C HIS A 63 19.02 -11.34 -10.52
N PRO A 64 19.20 -10.04 -10.29
CA PRO A 64 18.09 -9.11 -10.08
C PRO A 64 17.17 -9.02 -11.29
N GLU A 65 15.88 -9.20 -11.05
CA GLU A 65 14.79 -9.05 -12.03
C GLU A 65 13.88 -7.89 -11.60
N LEU A 66 13.51 -7.03 -12.55
CA LEU A 66 12.48 -6.01 -12.35
C LEU A 66 11.11 -6.57 -12.75
N HIS A 67 10.21 -6.73 -11.78
CA HIS A 67 8.83 -7.13 -12.01
C HIS A 67 7.90 -5.92 -11.96
N ARG A 68 6.96 -5.85 -12.91
CA ARG A 68 5.92 -4.82 -12.93
C ARG A 68 4.57 -5.47 -12.64
N TYR A 69 3.95 -5.11 -11.53
CA TYR A 69 2.62 -5.60 -11.15
C TYR A 69 1.61 -4.47 -11.29
N TRP A 70 0.63 -4.66 -12.16
CA TRP A 70 -0.40 -3.66 -12.44
C TRP A 70 -1.66 -3.92 -11.64
N THR A 71 -2.32 -2.85 -11.22
CA THR A 71 -3.62 -2.93 -10.53
C THR A 71 -4.40 -1.62 -10.73
N THR A 72 -5.67 -1.65 -10.38
CA THR A 72 -6.57 -0.48 -10.38
C THR A 72 -7.32 -0.41 -9.06
N ARG A 73 -7.95 0.73 -8.78
CA ARG A 73 -8.84 0.87 -7.62
C ARG A 73 -10.15 1.47 -8.07
N ASP A 74 -11.21 0.76 -7.78
CA ASP A 74 -12.56 1.24 -8.01
C ASP A 74 -13.05 2.05 -6.81
N ARG A 75 -14.23 2.65 -6.96
CA ARG A 75 -14.90 3.38 -5.90
C ARG A 75 -15.11 2.53 -4.64
N ALA A 76 -15.41 1.23 -4.80
CA ALA A 76 -15.62 0.33 -3.67
C ALA A 76 -14.33 0.12 -2.85
N ALA A 77 -13.17 0.03 -3.50
CA ALA A 77 -11.88 -0.02 -2.84
C ALA A 77 -11.61 1.26 -2.04
N ASN A 78 -11.95 2.44 -2.58
CA ASN A 78 -11.81 3.70 -1.86
C ASN A 78 -12.71 3.77 -0.62
N VAL A 79 -13.96 3.28 -0.71
CA VAL A 79 -14.86 3.19 0.45
C VAL A 79 -14.29 2.27 1.53
N ARG A 80 -13.75 1.11 1.14
CA ARG A 80 -13.09 0.19 2.09
C ARG A 80 -11.88 0.82 2.75
N LEU A 81 -11.04 1.52 1.97
CA LEU A 81 -9.89 2.25 2.49
C LEU A 81 -10.32 3.29 3.52
N PHE A 82 -11.30 4.13 3.19
CA PHE A 82 -11.76 5.18 4.10
C PHE A 82 -12.29 4.61 5.40
N ARG A 83 -13.16 3.59 5.32
CA ARG A 83 -13.68 2.91 6.52
C ARG A 83 -12.55 2.37 7.39
N LEU A 84 -11.58 1.66 6.80
CA LEU A 84 -10.45 1.13 7.55
C LEU A 84 -9.63 2.23 8.23
N VAL A 85 -9.29 3.29 7.50
CA VAL A 85 -8.50 4.41 8.03
C VAL A 85 -9.26 5.13 9.16
N SER A 86 -10.56 5.38 9.00
CA SER A 86 -11.38 6.00 10.04
C SER A 86 -11.43 5.18 11.32
N GLU A 87 -11.63 3.86 11.23
CA GLU A 87 -11.65 2.98 12.41
C GLU A 87 -10.27 2.94 13.10
N VAL A 88 -9.20 2.86 12.32
CA VAL A 88 -7.83 2.86 12.86
C VAL A 88 -7.51 4.19 13.55
N LEU A 89 -7.90 5.32 12.96
CA LEU A 89 -7.71 6.64 13.57
C LEU A 89 -8.53 6.78 14.86
N GLY A 90 -9.79 6.35 14.88
CA GLY A 90 -10.61 6.35 16.09
C GLY A 90 -9.99 5.50 17.22
N ALA A 91 -9.42 4.34 16.90
CA ALA A 91 -8.70 3.53 17.88
C ALA A 91 -7.43 4.23 18.41
N ILE A 92 -6.68 4.92 17.55
CA ILE A 92 -5.52 5.71 17.95
C ILE A 92 -5.92 6.84 18.91
N GLU A 93 -6.97 7.58 18.58
CA GLU A 93 -7.49 8.68 19.41
C GLU A 93 -7.99 8.18 20.78
N ALA A 94 -8.60 6.99 20.82
CA ALA A 94 -9.03 6.34 22.05
C ALA A 94 -7.89 5.69 22.85
N GLY A 95 -6.64 5.72 22.36
CA GLY A 95 -5.50 5.06 23.00
C GLY A 95 -5.55 3.52 22.97
N ALA A 96 -6.32 2.93 22.06
CA ALA A 96 -6.55 1.49 21.97
C ALA A 96 -5.42 0.77 21.21
N PHE A 97 -4.30 0.51 21.89
CA PHE A 97 -3.12 -0.16 21.32
C PHE A 97 -2.99 -1.62 21.77
N HIS A 98 -3.70 -2.51 21.09
CA HIS A 98 -3.66 -3.95 21.36
C HIS A 98 -2.35 -4.59 20.84
N PRO A 99 -1.79 -5.59 21.54
CA PRO A 99 -0.58 -6.27 21.12
C PRO A 99 -0.86 -7.14 19.90
N ILE A 100 0.00 -7.03 18.88
CA ILE A 100 -0.08 -7.84 17.66
C ILE A 100 1.20 -8.67 17.54
N VAL A 101 1.11 -9.94 17.95
CA VAL A 101 2.24 -10.88 17.91
C VAL A 101 2.32 -11.55 16.53
N GLY A 102 3.48 -11.48 15.89
CA GLY A 102 3.71 -12.05 14.55
C GLY A 102 5.10 -11.75 14.00
N TRP A 103 5.28 -11.91 12.68
CA TRP A 103 6.59 -11.79 12.02
C TRP A 103 7.23 -10.40 12.20
N GLN A 104 6.41 -9.35 12.30
CA GLN A 104 6.80 -7.96 12.53
C GLN A 104 7.50 -7.74 13.89
N CYS A 105 7.36 -8.65 14.85
CA CYS A 105 7.93 -8.46 16.19
C CYS A 105 9.47 -8.48 16.20
N LYS A 106 10.12 -9.10 15.21
CA LYS A 106 11.58 -9.25 15.16
C LYS A 106 12.31 -7.91 15.23
N ASP A 107 11.82 -6.92 14.47
CA ASP A 107 12.43 -5.61 14.31
C ASP A 107 11.55 -4.48 14.87
N CYS A 108 10.55 -4.82 15.71
CA CYS A 108 9.58 -3.85 16.24
C CYS A 108 10.17 -3.03 17.40
N PRO A 109 10.23 -1.69 17.30
CA PRO A 109 10.77 -0.83 18.36
C PRO A 109 9.90 -0.78 19.63
N PHE A 110 8.63 -1.21 19.53
CA PHE A 110 7.68 -1.24 20.65
C PHE A 110 7.54 -2.62 21.30
N ARG A 111 8.39 -3.58 20.92
CA ARG A 111 8.28 -4.98 21.36
C ARG A 111 8.15 -5.09 22.88
N SER A 112 9.04 -4.47 23.66
CA SER A 112 8.99 -4.56 25.14
C SER A 112 7.68 -4.06 25.74
N LYS A 113 7.17 -2.91 25.27
CA LYS A 113 5.88 -2.35 25.71
C LYS A 113 4.70 -3.24 25.33
N CYS A 114 4.74 -3.82 24.14
CA CYS A 114 3.74 -4.76 23.64
C CYS A 114 3.67 -6.04 24.51
N TRP A 115 4.82 -6.57 24.93
CA TRP A 115 4.89 -7.74 25.84
C TRP A 115 4.47 -7.44 27.27
N ALA A 116 4.61 -6.19 27.70
CA ALA A 116 4.16 -5.72 29.01
C ALA A 116 2.68 -5.32 29.02
N TRP A 117 1.94 -5.58 27.93
CA TRP A 117 0.52 -5.25 27.85
C TRP A 117 -0.30 -6.16 28.76
N GLY A 118 -0.85 -5.56 29.82
CA GLY A 118 -1.68 -6.18 30.85
C GLY A 118 -2.51 -5.13 31.56
#